data_AF-A0A957ZM23-F1
#
_entry.id   AF-A0A957ZM23-F1
#
_cell.length_a   1.000
_cell.length_b   1.000
_cell.length_c   1.000
_cell.angle_alpha   90.00
_cell.angle_beta   90.00
_cell.angle_gamma   90.00
#
_symmetry.space_group_name_H-M   'P 1'
#
loop_
_entity.id
_entity.type
_entity.pdbx_description
1 polymer ?
#
loop_
_entity_poly.entity_id
_entity_poly.type
_entity_poly.pdbx_seq_one_letter_code
_entity_poly.pdbx_strand_id
1 'polypeptide(L)'
;AVMRGTGEKPTFGYMLSRLWHAAYTWITTRPIWKTRGLSSLFHIMISLGFVFYFLVNFGDVIEGMFPVTFLGENIVGDFYRLLADIATMSVLVGVIYFILRRFVFNDKALTYHENIKLVDRVKQGGIRRDSFIVAFFILFHVGFRWIGNSFKVSLEGGDPWQPFSTALGQLWMGWPEGARTVGEHLGWWLAIGLILAFLPYFPYTKHFHLIMSG
;
A
#
# COMPACT_ATOMS: atom_id res chain seq x y z
N ALA A 1 4.54 31.18 -20.52
CA ALA A 1 3.43 31.20 -21.50
C ALA A 1 2.41 30.14 -21.07
N VAL A 2 1.16 30.53 -20.84
CA VAL A 2 0.07 29.56 -20.58
C VAL A 2 -0.28 28.93 -21.93
N MET A 3 -0.01 27.62 -22.10
CA MET A 3 -0.40 26.91 -23.32
C MET A 3 -1.93 26.81 -23.36
N ARG A 4 -2.57 27.60 -24.22
CA ARG A 4 -3.99 27.43 -24.56
C ARG A 4 -4.07 26.28 -25.56
N GLY A 5 -4.90 25.27 -25.27
CA GLY A 5 -5.16 24.17 -26.20
C GLY A 5 -5.73 24.71 -27.52
N THR A 6 -5.38 24.08 -28.64
CA THR A 6 -5.71 24.52 -30.01
C THR A 6 -7.19 24.43 -30.36
N GLY A 7 -8.05 23.95 -29.46
CA GLY A 7 -9.48 23.77 -29.70
C GLY A 7 -9.83 22.57 -30.60
N GLU A 8 -8.83 21.97 -31.25
CA GLU A 8 -9.00 20.77 -32.05
C GLU A 8 -9.03 19.52 -31.16
N LYS A 9 -9.94 18.59 -31.47
CA LYS A 9 -10.00 17.31 -30.79
C LYS A 9 -8.71 16.53 -31.10
N PRO A 10 -7.98 16.05 -30.09
CA PRO A 10 -6.77 15.28 -30.32
C PRO A 10 -7.09 14.03 -31.14
N THR A 11 -6.24 13.73 -32.12
CA THR A 11 -6.36 12.49 -32.89
C THR A 11 -6.18 11.27 -31.98
N PHE A 12 -6.81 10.15 -32.32
CA PHE A 12 -6.71 8.92 -31.51
C PHE A 12 -5.26 8.46 -31.32
N GLY A 13 -4.42 8.58 -32.37
CA GLY A 13 -2.99 8.28 -32.28
C GLY A 13 -2.23 9.20 -31.33
N TYR A 14 -2.57 10.49 -31.29
CA TYR A 14 -1.98 11.43 -30.32
C TYR A 14 -2.43 11.14 -28.89
N MET A 15 -3.71 10.80 -28.69
CA MET A 15 -4.21 10.36 -27.37
C MET A 15 -3.50 9.09 -26.90
N LEU A 16 -3.35 8.08 -27.77
CA LEU A 16 -2.69 6.83 -27.43
C LEU A 16 -1.20 7.03 -27.13
N SER A 17 -0.50 7.86 -27.90
CA SER A 17 0.89 8.24 -27.65
C SER A 17 1.06 8.94 -26.30
N ARG A 18 0.12 9.83 -25.94
CA ARG A 18 0.12 10.48 -24.62
C ARG A 18 -0.18 9.53 -23.48
N LEU A 19 -1.13 8.61 -23.67
CA LEU A 19 -1.42 7.54 -22.70
C LEU A 19 -0.19 6.66 -22.47
N TRP A 20 0.49 6.24 -23.54
CA TRP A 20 1.72 5.46 -23.45
C TRP A 20 2.85 6.25 -22.77
N HIS A 21 3.06 7.51 -23.15
CA HIS A 21 4.06 8.36 -22.50
C HIS A 21 3.72 8.57 -21.01
N ALA A 22 2.45 8.77 -20.66
CA ALA A 22 2.01 8.88 -19.29
C ALA A 22 2.26 7.59 -18.51
N ALA A 23 1.86 6.43 -19.05
CA ALA A 23 2.09 5.12 -18.46
C ALA A 23 3.60 4.85 -18.28
N TYR A 24 4.41 5.08 -19.31
CA TYR A 24 5.86 4.92 -19.25
C TYR A 24 6.50 5.84 -18.19
N THR A 25 6.09 7.10 -18.15
CA THR A 25 6.61 8.06 -17.15
C THR A 25 6.17 7.69 -15.74
N TRP A 26 4.94 7.22 -15.58
CA TRP A 26 4.37 6.76 -14.31
C TRP A 26 5.09 5.51 -13.79
N ILE A 27 5.32 4.51 -14.64
CA ILE A 27 6.06 3.28 -14.30
C ILE A 27 7.51 3.60 -13.96
N THR A 28 8.18 4.39 -14.81
CA THR A 28 9.62 4.63 -14.66
C THR A 28 9.96 5.66 -13.59
N THR A 29 8.98 6.45 -13.11
CA THR A 29 9.12 7.45 -12.04
C THR A 29 10.37 8.35 -12.17
N ARG A 30 10.85 8.56 -13.40
CA ARG A 30 12.15 9.19 -13.75
C ARG A 30 12.47 10.49 -12.98
N PRO A 31 11.52 11.42 -12.75
CA PRO A 31 11.81 12.65 -12.03
C PRO A 31 12.18 12.43 -10.54
N ILE A 32 11.64 11.39 -9.91
CA ILE A 32 11.73 11.17 -8.45
C ILE A 32 13.12 10.68 -8.05
N TRP A 33 13.85 10.01 -8.95
CA TRP A 33 15.20 9.50 -8.70
C TRP A 33 16.28 10.58 -8.54
N LYS A 34 16.04 11.81 -8.99
CA LYS A 34 17.09 12.85 -9.12
C LYS A 34 17.54 13.51 -7.81
N THR A 35 16.82 13.34 -6.70
CA THR A 35 17.09 14.11 -5.47
C THR A 35 17.51 13.25 -4.28
N ARG A 36 16.83 12.12 -4.01
CA ARG A 36 17.07 11.27 -2.82
C ARG A 36 16.82 9.79 -3.11
N GLY A 37 17.81 9.10 -3.69
CA GLY A 37 17.68 7.71 -4.16
C GLY A 37 16.96 6.75 -3.19
N LEU A 38 17.36 6.72 -1.91
CA LEU A 38 16.77 5.80 -0.92
C LEU A 38 15.32 6.13 -0.56
N SER A 39 15.01 7.41 -0.29
CA SER A 39 13.63 7.84 0.02
C SER A 39 12.72 7.67 -1.20
N SER A 40 13.26 7.85 -2.40
CA SER A 40 12.55 7.65 -3.66
C SER A 40 12.23 6.18 -3.88
N LEU A 41 13.20 5.29 -3.64
CA LEU A 41 13.01 3.83 -3.72
C LEU A 41 11.88 3.36 -2.81
N PHE A 42 11.92 3.69 -1.51
CA PHE A 42 10.86 3.27 -0.58
C PHE A 42 9.51 3.88 -0.92
N HIS A 43 9.47 5.11 -1.46
CA HIS A 43 8.21 5.71 -1.89
C HIS A 43 7.60 4.95 -3.08
N ILE A 44 8.42 4.56 -4.05
CA ILE A 44 7.99 3.78 -5.23
C ILE A 44 7.49 2.41 -4.80
N MET A 45 8.20 1.72 -3.90
CA MET A 45 7.78 0.43 -3.35
C MET A 45 6.39 0.53 -2.70
N ILE A 46 6.17 1.55 -1.86
CA ILE A 46 4.86 1.76 -1.22
C ILE A 46 3.80 2.14 -2.26
N SER A 47 4.12 2.99 -3.22
CA SER A 47 3.16 3.44 -4.24
C SER A 47 2.69 2.29 -5.14
N LEU A 48 3.61 1.46 -5.62
CA LEU A 48 3.28 0.29 -6.43
C LEU A 48 2.50 -0.74 -5.60
N GLY A 49 2.96 -1.01 -4.37
CA GLY A 49 2.26 -1.88 -3.44
C GLY A 49 0.84 -1.39 -3.17
N PHE A 50 0.64 -0.11 -2.90
CA PHE A 50 -0.68 0.47 -2.64
C PHE A 50 -1.65 0.29 -3.82
N VAL A 51 -1.19 0.53 -5.06
CA VAL A 51 -2.01 0.31 -6.25
C VAL A 51 -2.38 -1.16 -6.40
N PHE A 52 -1.41 -2.05 -6.23
CA PHE A 52 -1.65 -3.49 -6.29
C PHE A 52 -2.60 -3.97 -5.18
N TYR A 53 -2.54 -3.34 -4.01
CA TYR A 53 -3.37 -3.67 -2.86
C TYR A 53 -4.86 -3.42 -3.08
N PHE A 54 -5.28 -2.64 -4.08
CA PHE A 54 -6.69 -2.62 -4.47
C PHE A 54 -7.16 -3.98 -4.98
N LEU A 55 -6.34 -4.64 -5.82
CA LEU A 55 -6.62 -5.99 -6.30
C LEU A 55 -6.54 -7.00 -5.15
N VAL A 56 -5.52 -6.87 -4.29
CA VAL A 56 -5.34 -7.77 -3.14
C VAL A 56 -6.51 -7.69 -2.18
N ASN A 57 -6.90 -6.48 -1.77
CA ASN A 57 -8.04 -6.28 -0.86
C ASN A 57 -9.36 -6.75 -1.49
N PHE A 58 -9.52 -6.59 -2.81
CA PHE A 58 -10.68 -7.14 -3.52
C PHE A 58 -10.69 -8.68 -3.46
N GLY A 59 -9.54 -9.32 -3.68
CA GLY A 59 -9.37 -10.75 -3.50
C GLY A 59 -9.67 -11.19 -2.07
N ASP A 60 -9.11 -10.53 -1.06
CA ASP A 60 -9.31 -10.83 0.35
C ASP A 60 -10.79 -10.73 0.76
N VAL A 61 -11.56 -9.79 0.19
CA VAL A 61 -13.02 -9.70 0.41
C VAL A 61 -13.74 -10.89 -0.23
N ILE A 62 -13.37 -11.29 -1.44
CA ILE A 62 -13.97 -12.45 -2.11
C ILE A 62 -13.69 -13.73 -1.31
N GLU A 63 -12.44 -13.99 -0.94
CA GLU A 63 -12.04 -15.19 -0.20
C GLU A 63 -12.67 -15.23 1.20
N GLY A 64 -12.88 -14.07 1.84
CA GLY A 64 -13.55 -14.00 3.14
C GLY A 64 -15.06 -14.18 3.10
N MET A 65 -15.70 -13.89 1.96
CA MET A 65 -17.16 -13.99 1.80
C MET A 65 -17.61 -15.30 1.14
N PHE A 66 -16.74 -15.93 0.35
CA PHE A 66 -17.06 -17.12 -0.43
C PHE A 66 -15.98 -18.18 -0.24
N PRO A 67 -16.33 -19.48 -0.23
CA PRO A 67 -15.37 -20.57 -0.12
C PRO A 67 -14.62 -20.79 -1.45
N VAL A 68 -13.89 -19.78 -1.90
CA VAL A 68 -13.16 -19.78 -3.18
C VAL A 68 -11.75 -19.25 -2.97
N THR A 69 -10.81 -19.73 -3.77
CA THR A 69 -9.46 -19.19 -3.85
C THR A 69 -9.42 -18.15 -4.97
N PHE A 70 -9.06 -16.91 -4.67
CA PHE A 70 -9.01 -15.83 -5.64
C PHE A 70 -7.95 -16.13 -6.71
N LEU A 71 -8.34 -16.04 -7.98
CA LEU A 71 -7.57 -16.49 -9.17
C LEU A 71 -7.21 -17.98 -9.22
N GLY A 72 -7.67 -18.78 -8.25
CA GLY A 72 -7.53 -20.24 -8.20
C GLY A 72 -6.12 -20.76 -7.87
N GLU A 73 -5.94 -22.07 -8.02
CA GLU A 73 -4.70 -22.81 -7.76
C GLU A 73 -3.90 -23.07 -9.06
N ASN A 74 -4.00 -22.16 -10.01
CA ASN A 74 -3.23 -22.21 -11.24
C ASN A 74 -2.00 -21.29 -11.14
N ILE A 75 -1.12 -21.36 -12.13
CA ILE A 75 0.11 -20.55 -12.19
C ILE A 75 -0.14 -19.03 -12.13
N VAL A 76 -1.31 -18.57 -12.56
CA VAL A 76 -1.68 -17.15 -12.48
C VAL A 76 -2.00 -16.76 -11.04
N GLY A 77 -2.77 -17.59 -10.33
CA GLY A 77 -3.04 -17.41 -8.90
C GLY A 77 -1.77 -17.48 -8.05
N ASP A 78 -0.89 -18.44 -8.35
CA ASP A 78 0.44 -18.58 -7.72
C ASP A 78 1.28 -17.31 -7.88
N PHE A 79 1.40 -16.81 -9.12
CA PHE A 79 2.16 -15.61 -9.39
C PHE A 79 1.54 -14.37 -8.71
N TYR A 80 0.21 -14.28 -8.68
CA TYR A 80 -0.50 -13.24 -7.94
C TYR A 80 -0.18 -13.30 -6.44
N ARG A 81 -0.24 -14.48 -5.81
CA ARG A 81 0.09 -14.69 -4.40
C ARG A 81 1.52 -14.26 -4.08
N LEU A 82 2.47 -14.58 -4.96
CA LEU A 82 3.86 -14.15 -4.83
C LEU A 82 4.03 -12.65 -4.91
N LEU A 83 3.39 -12.01 -5.89
CA LEU A 83 3.41 -10.56 -5.99
C LEU A 83 2.77 -9.89 -4.77
N ALA A 84 1.67 -10.46 -4.24
CA ALA A 84 1.02 -9.97 -3.04
C ALA A 84 1.93 -10.08 -1.81
N ASP A 85 2.60 -11.21 -1.62
CA ASP A 85 3.50 -11.44 -0.50
C ASP A 85 4.74 -10.51 -0.55
N ILE A 86 5.32 -10.32 -1.74
CA ILE A 86 6.44 -9.38 -1.94
C ILE A 86 5.98 -7.92 -1.75
N ALA A 87 4.81 -7.55 -2.28
CA ALA A 87 4.26 -6.20 -2.13
C ALA A 87 3.98 -5.88 -0.66
N THR A 88 3.44 -6.85 0.09
CA THR A 88 3.20 -6.77 1.55
C THR A 88 4.47 -6.36 2.29
N MET A 89 5.55 -7.11 2.10
CA MET A 89 6.82 -6.81 2.77
C MET A 89 7.43 -5.49 2.31
N SER A 90 7.32 -5.19 1.02
CA SER A 90 7.81 -3.94 0.44
C SER A 90 7.12 -2.72 1.07
N VAL A 91 5.80 -2.79 1.25
CA VAL A 91 4.99 -1.74 1.89
C VAL A 91 5.34 -1.62 3.37
N LEU A 92 5.40 -2.75 4.11
CA LEU A 92 5.73 -2.74 5.55
C LEU A 92 7.10 -2.12 5.81
N VAL A 93 8.14 -2.59 5.11
CA VAL A 93 9.50 -2.05 5.25
C VAL A 93 9.54 -0.56 4.88
N GLY A 94 8.89 -0.18 3.78
CA GLY A 94 8.85 1.23 3.36
C GLY A 94 8.15 2.13 4.37
N VAL A 95 7.01 1.70 4.92
CA VAL A 95 6.27 2.47 5.94
C VAL A 95 7.06 2.58 7.23
N ILE A 96 7.70 1.50 7.69
CA ILE A 96 8.60 1.53 8.86
C ILE A 96 9.73 2.55 8.63
N TYR A 97 10.38 2.52 7.47
CA TYR A 97 11.40 3.50 7.10
C TYR A 97 10.89 4.94 7.21
N PHE A 98 9.70 5.25 6.66
CA PHE A 98 9.15 6.60 6.71
C PHE A 98 8.70 7.02 8.11
N ILE A 99 8.19 6.09 8.92
CA ILE A 99 7.88 6.34 10.33
C ILE A 99 9.15 6.72 11.08
N LEU A 100 10.20 5.90 10.99
CA LEU A 100 11.48 6.16 11.65
C LEU A 100 12.08 7.49 11.19
N ARG A 101 12.14 7.73 9.87
CA ARG A 101 12.65 8.99 9.30
C ARG A 101 11.89 10.22 9.79
N ARG A 102 10.57 10.12 9.97
CA ARG A 102 9.73 11.26 10.35
C ARG A 102 9.67 11.50 11.86
N PHE A 103 9.51 10.45 12.65
CA PHE A 103 9.21 10.56 14.08
C PHE A 103 10.42 10.36 14.99
N VAL A 104 11.37 9.51 14.57
CA VAL A 104 12.59 9.21 15.34
C VAL A 104 13.71 10.14 14.92
N PHE A 105 14.08 10.14 13.64
CA PHE A 105 15.19 10.93 13.12
C PHE A 105 14.86 12.41 12.85
N ASN A 106 13.57 12.77 12.89
CA ASN A 106 13.05 14.13 12.68
C ASN A 106 13.77 14.87 11.54
N ASP A 107 13.74 14.30 10.34
CA ASP A 107 14.44 14.84 9.17
C ASP A 107 14.10 16.34 8.95
N LYS A 108 15.12 17.19 8.98
CA LYS A 108 15.01 18.65 8.82
C LYS A 108 14.31 19.04 7.52
N ALA A 109 14.39 18.21 6.48
CA ALA A 109 13.69 18.43 5.22
C ALA A 109 12.16 18.36 5.32
N LEU A 110 11.63 17.85 6.44
CA LEU A 110 10.19 17.80 6.73
C LEU A 110 9.75 18.92 7.67
N THR A 111 10.66 19.82 8.07
CA THR A 111 10.36 21.00 8.89
C THR A 111 10.20 22.24 8.04
N TYR A 112 9.36 23.16 8.50
CA TYR A 112 9.16 24.45 7.86
C TYR A 112 10.16 25.46 8.41
N HIS A 113 10.64 26.34 7.54
CA HIS A 113 11.42 27.51 7.98
C HIS A 113 10.51 28.52 8.68
N GLU A 114 11.05 29.23 9.67
CA GLU A 114 10.29 30.19 10.50
C GLU A 114 9.70 31.36 9.70
N ASN A 115 10.28 31.66 8.54
CA ASN A 115 9.83 32.73 7.65
C ASN A 115 8.62 32.33 6.77
N ILE A 116 8.12 31.08 6.86
CA ILE A 116 7.00 30.59 6.05
C ILE A 116 5.70 30.77 6.84
N LYS A 117 4.76 31.54 6.27
CA LYS A 117 3.41 31.69 6.84
C LYS A 117 2.63 30.38 6.67
N LEU A 118 2.31 29.75 7.79
CA LEU A 118 1.48 28.53 7.85
C LEU A 118 0.06 28.88 8.30
N VAL A 119 -0.93 28.18 7.77
CA VAL A 119 -2.29 28.17 8.33
C VAL A 119 -2.28 27.52 9.72
N ASP A 120 -3.15 27.98 10.61
CA ASP A 120 -3.05 27.64 12.05
C ASP A 120 -3.17 26.14 12.32
N ARG A 121 -4.00 25.42 11.55
CA ARG A 121 -4.10 23.95 11.60
C ARG A 121 -2.76 23.24 11.31
N VAL A 122 -1.94 23.80 10.43
CA VAL A 122 -0.61 23.24 10.12
C VAL A 122 0.40 23.61 11.20
N LYS A 123 0.34 24.84 11.76
CA LYS A 123 1.15 25.25 12.92
C LYS A 123 0.91 24.34 14.14
N GLN A 124 -0.34 23.94 14.37
CA GLN A 124 -0.74 23.02 15.44
C GLN A 124 -0.34 21.55 15.18
N GLY A 125 0.46 21.26 14.14
CA GLY A 125 0.95 19.92 13.86
C GLY A 125 -0.02 19.01 13.12
N GLY A 126 -1.05 19.56 12.46
CA GLY A 126 -2.07 18.78 11.74
C GLY A 126 -1.49 17.78 10.72
N ILE A 127 -0.40 18.13 10.03
CA ILE A 127 0.28 17.25 9.06
C ILE A 127 0.99 16.08 9.74
N ARG A 128 1.56 16.31 10.94
CA ARG A 128 2.24 15.26 11.72
C ARG A 128 1.21 14.26 12.23
N ARG A 129 0.07 14.73 12.72
CA ARG A 129 -1.08 13.89 13.11
C ARG A 129 -1.63 13.09 11.93
N ASP A 130 -1.90 13.74 10.80
CA ASP A 130 -2.41 13.07 9.60
C ASP A 130 -1.45 11.98 9.11
N SER A 131 -0.15 12.30 9.06
CA SER A 131 0.85 11.33 8.64
C SER A 131 1.02 10.19 9.64
N PHE A 132 0.81 10.43 10.93
CA PHE A 132 0.79 9.37 11.94
C PHE A 132 -0.42 8.44 11.75
N ILE A 133 -1.62 9.00 11.60
CA ILE A 133 -2.86 8.23 11.39
C ILE A 133 -2.74 7.35 10.14
N VAL A 134 -2.26 7.91 9.02
CA VAL A 134 -2.15 7.14 7.78
C VAL A 134 -1.04 6.08 7.88
N ALA A 135 0.11 6.42 8.46
CA ALA A 135 1.19 5.43 8.62
C ALA A 135 0.77 4.28 9.55
N PHE A 136 0.05 4.61 10.63
CA PHE A 136 -0.58 3.62 11.52
C PHE A 136 -1.56 2.75 10.73
N PHE A 137 -2.50 3.35 10.00
CA PHE A 137 -3.46 2.61 9.19
C PHE A 137 -2.75 1.62 8.26
N ILE A 138 -1.78 2.07 7.46
CA ILE A 138 -1.08 1.18 6.51
C ILE A 138 -0.35 0.06 7.26
N LEU A 139 0.38 0.40 8.33
CA LEU A 139 1.14 -0.58 9.11
C LEU A 139 0.25 -1.68 9.69
N PHE A 140 -0.87 -1.31 10.31
CA PHE A 140 -1.78 -2.26 10.95
C PHE A 140 -2.66 -2.99 9.95
N HIS A 141 -3.20 -2.31 8.94
CA HIS A 141 -4.00 -2.96 7.90
C HIS A 141 -3.19 -4.04 7.16
N VAL A 142 -2.02 -3.66 6.63
CA VAL A 142 -1.13 -4.58 5.90
C VAL A 142 -0.53 -5.63 6.83
N GLY A 143 -0.18 -5.25 8.07
CA GLY A 143 0.36 -6.16 9.07
C GLY A 143 -0.63 -7.24 9.48
N PHE A 144 -1.88 -6.87 9.79
CA PHE A 144 -2.92 -7.84 10.13
C PHE A 144 -3.30 -8.73 8.95
N ARG A 145 -3.31 -8.19 7.73
CA ARG A 145 -3.48 -8.99 6.51
C ARG A 145 -2.39 -10.06 6.41
N TRP A 146 -1.12 -9.67 6.58
CA TRP A 146 0.01 -10.60 6.53
C TRP A 146 -0.06 -11.67 7.62
N ILE A 147 -0.38 -11.28 8.86
CA ILE A 147 -0.55 -12.20 9.98
C ILE A 147 -1.70 -13.17 9.71
N GLY A 148 -2.87 -12.69 9.28
CA GLY A 148 -4.02 -13.53 8.93
C GLY A 148 -3.68 -14.54 7.83
N ASN A 149 -3.01 -14.08 6.78
CA ASN A 149 -2.53 -14.94 5.71
C ASN A 149 -1.50 -15.98 6.18
N SER A 150 -0.63 -15.64 7.13
CA SER A 150 0.32 -16.60 7.71
C SER A 150 -0.37 -17.71 8.50
N PHE A 151 -1.52 -17.44 9.13
CA PHE A 151 -2.35 -18.47 9.76
C PHE A 151 -3.02 -19.37 8.71
N LYS A 152 -3.59 -18.78 7.66
CA LYS A 152 -4.18 -19.53 6.52
C LYS A 152 -3.17 -20.48 5.90
N VAL A 153 -2.00 -19.98 5.53
CA VAL A 153 -0.91 -20.79 4.94
C VAL A 153 -0.42 -21.88 5.92
N SER A 154 -0.44 -21.60 7.23
CA SER A 154 -0.09 -22.60 8.26
C SER A 154 -1.13 -23.74 8.35
N LEU A 155 -2.41 -23.46 8.09
CA LEU A 155 -3.47 -24.48 8.03
C LEU A 155 -3.35 -25.34 6.78
N GLU A 156 -2.97 -24.74 5.65
CA GLU A 156 -2.83 -25.40 4.34
C GLU A 156 -1.53 -26.21 4.19
N GLY A 157 -0.58 -26.06 5.13
CA GLY A 157 0.70 -26.79 5.13
C GLY A 157 1.86 -26.07 4.46
N GLY A 158 1.71 -24.76 4.16
CA GLY A 158 2.73 -23.92 3.54
C GLY A 158 2.52 -23.69 2.05
N ASP A 159 2.95 -22.53 1.56
CA ASP A 159 2.89 -22.17 0.13
C ASP A 159 4.24 -21.58 -0.33
N PRO A 160 4.96 -22.23 -1.26
CA PRO A 160 6.20 -21.71 -1.84
C PRO A 160 6.05 -20.36 -2.53
N TRP A 161 4.86 -20.04 -3.04
CA TRP A 161 4.56 -18.76 -3.68
C TRP A 161 4.28 -17.65 -2.68
N GLN A 162 4.29 -17.92 -1.38
CA GLN A 162 4.10 -16.91 -0.33
C GLN A 162 5.20 -17.02 0.71
N PRO A 163 6.48 -16.80 0.34
CA PRO A 163 7.63 -17.12 1.19
C PRO A 163 7.62 -16.43 2.56
N PHE A 164 7.19 -15.17 2.64
CA PHE A 164 7.15 -14.41 3.90
C PHE A 164 5.99 -14.83 4.78
N SER A 165 4.80 -15.03 4.20
CA SER A 165 3.64 -15.57 4.92
C SER A 165 3.89 -16.99 5.41
N THR A 166 4.52 -17.85 4.58
CA THR A 166 4.95 -19.20 4.95
C THR A 166 5.98 -19.16 6.07
N ALA A 167 6.99 -18.28 6.00
CA ALA A 167 7.99 -18.13 7.05
C ALA A 167 7.38 -17.72 8.39
N LEU A 168 6.44 -16.77 8.40
CA LEU A 168 5.70 -16.42 9.61
C LEU A 168 4.78 -17.56 10.08
N GLY A 169 4.17 -18.27 9.12
CA GLY A 169 3.28 -19.41 9.35
C GLY A 169 3.92 -20.57 10.11
N GLN A 170 5.25 -20.71 9.98
CA GLN A 170 6.03 -21.70 10.71
C GLN A 170 5.94 -21.52 12.24
N LEU A 171 5.79 -20.27 12.71
CA LEU A 171 5.65 -19.98 14.14
C LEU A 171 4.34 -20.52 14.72
N TRP A 172 3.33 -20.73 13.86
CA TRP A 172 1.99 -21.18 14.27
C TRP A 172 1.80 -22.69 14.14
N MET A 173 2.73 -23.43 13.53
CA MET A 173 2.54 -24.88 13.26
C MET A 173 2.30 -25.72 14.52
N GLY A 174 2.86 -25.32 15.67
CA GLY A 174 2.65 -25.99 16.95
C GLY A 174 1.30 -25.66 17.62
N TRP A 175 0.52 -24.73 17.06
CA TRP A 175 -0.76 -24.33 17.63
C TRP A 175 -1.88 -25.27 17.20
N PRO A 176 -2.90 -25.50 18.06
CA PRO A 176 -4.11 -26.21 17.66
C PRO A 176 -4.75 -25.59 16.42
N GLU A 177 -5.32 -26.42 15.56
CA GLU A 177 -5.99 -25.98 14.32
C GLU A 177 -7.01 -24.87 14.59
N GLY A 178 -7.87 -25.05 15.61
CA GLY A 178 -8.86 -24.03 15.98
C GLY A 178 -8.25 -22.68 16.38
N ALA A 179 -7.07 -22.66 16.99
CA ALA A 179 -6.38 -21.40 17.32
C ALA A 179 -5.85 -20.71 16.06
N ARG A 180 -5.34 -21.48 15.08
CA ARG A 180 -4.89 -20.97 13.78
C ARG A 180 -6.06 -20.41 12.97
N THR A 181 -7.20 -21.11 12.91
CA THR A 181 -8.42 -20.63 12.25
C THR A 181 -8.94 -19.33 12.87
N VAL A 182 -8.94 -19.23 14.21
CA VAL A 182 -9.31 -17.97 14.88
C VAL A 182 -8.31 -16.85 14.52
N GLY A 183 -7.01 -17.15 14.48
CA GLY A 183 -5.97 -16.20 14.08
C GLY A 183 -6.16 -15.66 12.66
N GLU A 184 -6.47 -16.55 11.71
CA GLU A 184 -6.82 -16.20 10.33
C GLU A 184 -8.01 -15.24 10.29
N HIS A 185 -9.13 -15.62 10.91
CA HIS A 185 -10.35 -14.80 10.92
C HIS A 185 -10.13 -13.44 11.59
N LEU A 186 -9.41 -13.39 12.71
CA LEU A 186 -9.08 -12.14 13.38
C LEU A 186 -8.21 -11.24 12.50
N GLY A 187 -7.20 -11.80 11.84
CA GLY A 187 -6.37 -11.06 10.89
C GLY A 187 -7.19 -10.45 9.76
N TRP A 188 -8.10 -11.23 9.17
CA TRP A 188 -9.01 -10.78 8.12
C TRP A 188 -9.95 -9.66 8.60
N TRP A 189 -10.64 -9.86 9.73
CA TRP A 189 -11.57 -8.88 10.28
C TRP A 189 -10.88 -7.56 10.64
N LEU A 190 -9.68 -7.63 11.22
CA LEU A 190 -8.91 -6.44 11.55
C LEU A 190 -8.41 -5.72 10.28
N ALA A 191 -7.94 -6.46 9.28
CA ALA A 191 -7.47 -5.89 8.03
C ALA A 191 -8.60 -5.15 7.29
N ILE A 192 -9.73 -5.81 7.05
CA ILE A 192 -10.88 -5.22 6.35
C ILE A 192 -11.57 -4.16 7.21
N GLY A 193 -11.73 -4.40 8.51
CA GLY A 193 -12.32 -3.45 9.45
C GLY A 193 -11.56 -2.12 9.50
N LEU A 194 -10.23 -2.16 9.45
CA LEU A 194 -9.41 -0.95 9.36
C LEU A 194 -9.62 -0.19 8.05
N ILE A 195 -9.80 -0.87 6.91
CA ILE A 195 -10.15 -0.19 5.64
C ILE A 195 -11.47 0.56 5.81
N LEU A 196 -12.50 -0.12 6.33
CA LEU A 196 -13.83 0.48 6.51
C LEU A 196 -13.78 1.68 7.46
N ALA A 197 -12.99 1.60 8.54
CA ALA A 197 -12.79 2.70 9.47
C ALA A 197 -12.02 3.88 8.85
N PHE A 198 -11.08 3.60 7.95
CA PHE A 198 -10.23 4.61 7.32
C PHE A 198 -10.89 5.27 6.10
N LEU A 199 -11.82 4.60 5.42
CA LEU A 199 -12.46 5.09 4.21
C LEU A 199 -13.13 6.48 4.37
N PRO A 200 -13.88 6.78 5.46
CA PRO A 200 -14.43 8.12 5.69
C PRO A 200 -13.36 9.18 5.99
N TYR A 201 -12.21 8.76 6.52
CA TYR A 201 -11.09 9.65 6.86
C TYR A 201 -10.23 9.97 5.62
N PHE A 202 -10.13 9.04 4.67
CA PHE A 202 -9.28 9.13 3.49
C PHE A 202 -9.38 10.47 2.71
N PRO A 203 -10.58 11.03 2.42
CA PRO A 203 -10.72 12.29 1.68
C PRO A 203 -10.12 13.50 2.38
N TYR A 204 -9.94 13.44 3.71
CA TYR A 204 -9.38 14.53 4.51
C TYR A 204 -7.86 14.45 4.65
N THR A 205 -7.24 13.40 4.11
CA THR A 205 -5.80 13.18 4.21
C THR A 205 -5.07 13.76 3.00
N LYS A 206 -3.76 13.97 3.15
CA LYS A 206 -2.91 14.32 1.99
C LYS A 206 -2.92 13.26 0.88
N HIS A 207 -3.41 12.04 1.13
CA HIS A 207 -3.38 10.91 0.20
C HIS A 207 -4.57 10.90 -0.78
N PHE A 208 -5.53 11.82 -0.63
CA PHE A 208 -6.57 12.03 -1.62
C PHE A 208 -6.02 12.37 -3.02
N HIS A 209 -4.76 12.85 -3.09
CA HIS A 209 -4.07 13.08 -4.37
C HIS A 209 -4.06 11.83 -5.26
N LEU A 210 -4.12 10.62 -4.71
CA LEU A 210 -4.12 9.37 -5.46
C LEU A 210 -5.38 9.21 -6.33
N ILE A 211 -6.52 9.75 -5.90
CA ILE A 211 -7.76 9.79 -6.70
C ILE A 211 -7.69 10.90 -7.75
N MET A 212 -6.98 11.99 -7.44
CA MET A 212 -6.87 13.19 -8.27
C MET A 212 -5.68 13.17 -9.24
N SER A 213 -4.82 12.15 -9.16
CA SER A 213 -3.68 11.93 -10.06
C SER A 213 -4.01 11.05 -11.26
N GLY A 214 -5.27 10.58 -11.36
CA GLY A 214 -5.83 9.91 -12.53
C GLY A 214 -6.27 10.88 -13.63
#